data_AF-A0A5D9CHW7-F1
#
_entry.id   AF-A0A5D9CHW7-F1
#
_cell.length_a   1.000
_cell.length_b   1.000
_cell.length_c   1.000
_cell.angle_alpha   90.00
_cell.angle_beta   90.00
_cell.angle_gamma   90.00
#
_symmetry.space_group_name_H-M   'P 1'
#
loop_
_entity.id
_entity.type
_entity.pdbx_description
1 polymer ?
#
loop_
_entity_poly.entity_id
_entity_poly.type
_entity_poly.pdbx_seq_one_letter_code
_entity_poly.pdbx_strand_id
1 'polypeptide(L)' 'MHQHREGTLDGFTKRYGINRLVFYEAGGDMSAAIEREKQIKRWRREWKINLIERDNPAWEDLAVGLGF' A
#
# COMPACT_ATOMS: atom_id res chain seq x y z
N MET A 1 11.50 7.04 7.71
CA MET A 1 10.19 7.73 7.85
C MET A 1 10.27 9.27 7.82
N HIS A 2 11.41 9.88 7.48
CA HIS A 2 11.49 11.32 7.18
C HIS A 2 11.40 11.60 5.67
N GLN A 3 11.86 10.67 4.82
CA GLN A 3 11.92 10.85 3.35
C GLN A 3 10.57 10.76 2.62
N HIS A 4 9.51 10.27 3.26
CA HIS A 4 8.18 10.19 2.62
C HIS A 4 7.40 11.51 2.75
N ARG A 5 7.87 12.44 3.59
CA ARG A 5 7.11 13.63 4.02
C ARG A 5 7.57 14.95 3.38
N GLU A 6 8.69 14.96 2.65
CA GLU A 6 9.21 16.21 2.05
C GLU A 6 8.71 16.49 0.62
N GLY A 7 7.83 15.69 0.03
CA GLY A 7 7.21 16.04 -1.25
C GLY A 7 8.21 16.21 -2.41
N THR A 8 9.45 15.76 -2.26
CA THR A 8 10.58 15.90 -3.20
C THR A 8 10.64 14.76 -4.21
N LEU A 9 9.51 14.14 -4.51
CA LEU A 9 9.41 13.17 -5.61
C LEU A 9 8.24 13.58 -6.49
N ASP A 10 8.57 14.23 -7.61
CA ASP A 10 7.74 14.22 -8.81
C ASP A 10 7.60 12.76 -9.29
N GLY A 11 6.72 12.05 -8.60
CA GLY A 11 6.49 10.63 -8.76
C GLY A 11 5.05 10.36 -9.18
N PHE A 12 4.86 9.24 -9.87
CA PHE A 12 3.62 8.68 -10.38
C PHE A 12 2.38 8.89 -9.47
N THR A 13 2.59 8.90 -8.16
CA THR A 13 1.65 9.18 -7.07
C THR A 13 0.87 10.50 -7.24
N LYS A 14 1.55 11.60 -7.59
CA LYS A 14 0.92 12.93 -7.76
C LYS A 14 0.10 13.04 -9.06
N ARG A 15 0.52 12.31 -10.10
CA ARG A 15 -0.11 12.34 -11.43
C ARG A 15 -1.46 11.61 -11.46
N TYR A 16 -1.67 10.63 -10.57
CA TYR A 16 -2.90 9.81 -10.52
C TYR A 16 -3.69 9.95 -9.21
N GLY A 17 -3.30 10.86 -8.30
CA GLY A 17 -4.00 11.05 -7.03
C GLY A 17 -4.02 9.79 -6.15
N ILE A 18 -2.99 8.95 -6.26
CA ILE A 18 -2.89 7.68 -5.52
C ILE A 18 -2.39 8.00 -4.11
N ASN A 19 -3.24 8.65 -3.32
CA ASN A 19 -2.89 9.13 -1.99
C ASN A 19 -3.43 8.22 -0.89
N ARG A 20 -4.27 7.24 -1.26
CA ARG A 20 -4.99 6.39 -0.32
C ARG A 20 -4.23 5.11 -0.02
N LEU A 21 -3.90 4.87 1.24
CA LEU A 21 -3.36 3.59 1.69
C LEU A 21 -4.53 2.67 2.03
N VAL A 22 -4.89 1.75 1.13
CA VAL A 22 -6.06 0.87 1.35
C VAL A 22 -5.70 -0.51 1.87
N PHE A 23 -4.42 -0.89 1.84
CA PHE A 23 -3.93 -2.18 2.34
C PHE A 23 -2.46 -2.09 2.73
N TYR A 24 -2.12 -2.67 3.88
CA TYR A 24 -0.74 -2.94 4.30
C TYR A 24 -0.69 -4.28 5.03
N GLU A 25 0.47 -4.94 4.98
CA GLU A 25 0.71 -6.20 5.70
C GLU A 25 1.99 -6.04 6.52
N ALA A 26 1.94 -6.30 7.82
CA ALA A 26 3.13 -6.29 8.67
C ALA A 26 3.82 -7.66 8.60
N GLY A 27 4.93 -7.73 7.87
CA GLY A 27 5.79 -8.92 7.83
C GLY A 27 6.72 -8.97 9.03
N GLY A 28 6.88 -10.15 9.64
CA GLY A 28 7.75 -10.34 10.80
C GLY A 28 9.26 -10.31 10.49
N ASP A 29 9.64 -10.48 9.22
CA ASP A 29 11.03 -10.39 8.75
C ASP A 29 11.10 -9.62 7.43
N MET A 30 12.20 -8.89 7.22
CA MET A 30 12.42 -8.12 5.99
C MET A 30 12.44 -9.00 4.74
N SER A 31 13.00 -10.21 4.84
CA SER A 31 13.05 -11.17 3.73
C SER A 31 11.65 -11.63 3.34
N ALA A 32 10.81 -11.94 4.34
CA ALA A 32 9.41 -12.31 4.13
C ALA A 32 8.61 -11.17 3.48
N ALA A 33 8.84 -9.92 3.91
CA ALA A 33 8.19 -8.75 3.30
C ALA A 33 8.56 -8.59 1.82
N ILE A 34 9.84 -8.77 1.46
CA ILE A 34 10.31 -8.68 0.07
C ILE A 34 9.70 -9.79 -0.80
N GLU A 35 9.65 -11.03 -0.32
CA GLU A 35 9.04 -12.13 -1.04
C GLU A 35 7.53 -11.90 -1.24
N ARG A 36 6.84 -11.45 -0.20
CA ARG A 36 5.42 -11.15 -0.24
C ARG A 36 5.10 -10.03 -1.23
N GLU A 37 5.88 -8.96 -1.23
CA GLU A 37 5.75 -7.88 -2.19
C GLU A 37 5.93 -8.38 -3.64
N LYS A 38 6.94 -9.22 -3.89
CA LYS A 38 7.17 -9.83 -5.22
C LYS A 38 6.00 -10.71 -5.66
N GLN A 39 5.41 -11.49 -4.74
CA GLN A 39 4.23 -12.30 -5.02
C GLN A 39 3.04 -11.41 -5.40
N ILE A 40 2.69 -10.44 -4.55
CA ILE A 40 1.55 -9.55 -4.77
C ILE A 40 1.72 -8.78 -6.07
N LYS A 41 2.92 -8.28 -6.39
CA LYS A 41 3.19 -7.58 -7.66
C LYS A 41 2.81 -8.41 -8.89
N ARG A 42 3.00 -9.74 -8.85
CA ARG A 42 2.67 -10.69 -9.93
C ARG A 42 1.20 -11.10 -9.97
N TRP A 43 0.39 -10.78 -8.96
CA TRP A 43 -1.01 -11.18 -8.93
C TRP A 43 -1.86 -10.45 -9.95
N ARG A 44 -2.91 -11.15 -10.40
CA ARG A 44 -4.01 -10.55 -11.16
C ARG A 44 -4.66 -9.44 -10.34
N ARG A 45 -5.17 -8.42 -11.03
CA ARG A 45 -5.80 -7.25 -10.39
C ARG A 45 -6.96 -7.66 -9.46
N GLU A 46 -7.77 -8.62 -9.89
CA GLU A 46 -8.90 -9.15 -9.11
C GLU A 46 -8.46 -9.70 -7.74
N TRP A 47 -7.32 -10.39 -7.68
CA TRP A 47 -6.85 -10.97 -6.41
C TRP A 47 -6.36 -9.90 -5.45
N LYS A 48 -5.77 -8.82 -5.97
CA LYS A 48 -5.41 -7.65 -5.17
C LYS A 48 -6.67 -6.97 -4.61
N ILE A 49 -7.71 -6.84 -5.44
CA ILE A 49 -9.01 -6.29 -5.02
C ILE A 49 -9.62 -7.16 -3.92
N ASN A 50 -9.72 -8.47 -4.13
CA ASN A 50 -10.27 -9.38 -3.11
C ASN A 50 -9.47 -9.34 -1.80
N LEU A 51 -8.14 -9.19 -1.87
CA LEU A 51 -7.29 -9.03 -0.69
C LEU A 51 -7.61 -7.72 0.06
N ILE A 52 -7.76 -6.62 -0.66
CA ILE A 52 -8.16 -5.32 -0.08
C ILE A 52 -9.55 -5.42 0.51
N GLU A 53 -10.53 -5.95 -0.23
CA GLU A 53 -11.94 -6.01 0.19
C GLU A 53 -12.17 -6.93 1.39
N ARG A 54 -11.33 -7.97 1.57
CA ARG A 54 -11.38 -8.84 2.74
C ARG A 54 -11.12 -8.06 4.04
N ASP A 55 -10.14 -7.18 4.03
CA ASP A 55 -9.65 -6.50 5.24
C ASP A 55 -10.15 -5.04 5.32
N ASN A 56 -10.52 -4.44 4.19
CA ASN A 56 -10.97 -3.06 4.03
C ASN A 56 -12.05 -2.95 2.91
N PRO A 57 -13.26 -3.51 3.13
CA PRO A 57 -14.34 -3.52 2.14
C PRO A 57 -14.85 -2.11 1.79
N ALA A 58 -14.70 -1.15 2.70
CA ALA A 58 -15.09 0.25 2.49
C ALA A 58 -14.00 1.08 1.78
N TRP A 59 -12.85 0.47 1.46
CA TRP A 59 -11.72 1.15 0.83
C TRP A 59 -11.31 2.42 1.58
N GLU A 60 -11.33 2.37 2.91
CA GLU A 60 -10.95 3.48 3.78
C GLU A 60 -9.44 3.76 3.68
N ASP A 61 -9.06 5.00 3.98
CA ASP A 61 -7.66 5.39 4.01
C ASP A 61 -7.03 5.01 5.35
N LEU A 62 -6.25 3.94 5.35
CA LEU A 62 -5.52 3.47 6.52
C LEU A 62 -4.43 4.45 6.95
N ALA A 63 -3.99 5.36 6.06
CA ALA A 63 -3.01 6.38 6.43
C ALA A 63 -3.56 7.35 7.49
N VAL A 64 -4.86 7.68 7.40
CA VAL A 64 -5.54 8.58 8.36
C VAL A 64 -5.56 7.94 9.75
N GLY A 65 -5.89 6.65 9.84
CA GLY A 65 -5.88 5.90 11.10
C GLY A 65 -4.49 5.74 11.72
N LEU A 66 -3.44 5.78 10.90
CA LEU A 66 -2.05 5.72 11.34
C LEU A 66 -1.47 7.10 11.73
N GLY A 67 -2.27 8.17 11.65
CA GLY A 67 -1.88 9.53 12.08
C GLY A 67 -0.99 10.29 11.10
N PHE A 68 -1.07 9.98 9.81
CA PHE A 68 -0.35 10.70 8.74
C PHE A 68 -1.08 11.92 8.21
#